data_AF-A0A2E0GUU2-F1
#
_entry.id   AF-A0A2E0GUU2-F1
#
_cell.length_a   1.000
_cell.length_b   1.000
_cell.length_c   1.000
_cell.angle_alpha   90.00
_cell.angle_beta   90.00
_cell.angle_gamma   90.00
#
_symmetry.space_group_name_H-M   'P 1'
#
loop_
_entity.id
_entity.type
_entity.pdbx_description
1 polymer ?
#
loop_
_entity_poly.entity_id
_entity_poly.type
_entity_poly.pdbx_seq_one_letter_code
_entity_poly.pdbx_strand_id
1 'polypeptide(L)'
;MRRRAERKGYVNWERALSAGIVDEKVAFTDNQTLTDLTLGNTKQTMGMCYPMDLAVAYTLASVGPDKMLNAEDMVNEYTRTAYVMMGGKVGWGEVPNPDGPICGHDMVNAYLHKWPEARLDKHGRIYFASNQMYRSDFTFRLNEKARHEISPVTLIHSDTFKKLKEKIEQELDAKEWAVSGGSGHFRITHTYGECNEAMIPDGEKCAHHSPIYERMWFLIEENDDYLRIWDTGAVSRGWNNDQLNSQFGWNEKKNISATQVTRFSEVRRKLARDAPLKGVIKEIKKALTRMGNWTSERSLIVNDAWEEMNISIPIGVDDNGEEMYEKQARRVSTRRGKYTKYGWKDWDWVAKIDVQIQESNTKARKEGETQCSICFSKNVKNDLGHSYCECGKGWKYKRYQVERMHGHEIVKFRWEPIEKPSVFGFKDFEYTGIFFKKISEATNVRNMFHKALNHFNATQRKDRVWDSDEGVSSDIKVEWLSEKRMDIREIVTAGVMTLPWNSDPEYTLTPIELLHKMCFGSPQDWEEAMELSNSVGDSDGRIKLMDKHGSYVTMWIHKPTEKVIVEEEVVA
;
A
#
# COMPACT_ATOMS: atom_id res chain seq x y z
N MET A 1 2.67 4.34 16.41
CA MET A 1 1.36 3.67 16.42
C MET A 1 1.21 2.77 17.65
N ARG A 2 0.27 3.04 18.55
CA ARG A 2 -0.09 2.07 19.62
C ARG A 2 -0.64 0.81 18.96
N ARG A 3 0.04 -0.33 19.12
CA ARG A 3 -0.42 -1.63 18.59
C ARG A 3 -1.73 -1.97 19.30
N ARG A 4 -2.85 -1.99 18.59
CA ARG A 4 -4.11 -2.52 19.13
C ARG A 4 -3.88 -3.98 19.51
N ALA A 5 -4.51 -4.42 20.58
CA ALA A 5 -4.62 -5.84 20.87
C ALA A 5 -5.19 -6.54 19.63
N GLU A 6 -4.51 -7.60 19.22
CA GLU A 6 -5.01 -8.48 18.17
C GLU A 6 -6.35 -9.07 18.62
N ARG A 7 -7.29 -9.24 17.70
CA ARG A 7 -8.57 -9.89 18.00
C ARG A 7 -8.71 -11.16 17.21
N LYS A 8 -9.44 -12.13 17.76
CA LYS A 8 -9.81 -13.36 17.05
C LYS A 8 -10.56 -13.02 15.78
N GLY A 9 -10.27 -13.76 14.72
CA GLY A 9 -10.84 -13.54 13.40
C GLY A 9 -10.24 -12.37 12.63
N TYR A 10 -9.23 -11.66 13.17
CA TYR A 10 -8.53 -10.65 12.39
C TYR A 10 -7.77 -11.27 11.24
N VAL A 11 -7.86 -10.60 10.10
CA VAL A 11 -7.22 -10.98 8.84
C VAL A 11 -6.39 -9.82 8.32
N ASN A 12 -5.30 -10.15 7.63
CA ASN A 12 -4.54 -9.21 6.83
C ASN A 12 -5.04 -9.22 5.38
N TRP A 13 -4.52 -8.31 4.56
CA TRP A 13 -4.94 -8.14 3.17
C TRP A 13 -4.68 -9.37 2.31
N GLU A 14 -3.54 -10.03 2.47
CA GLU A 14 -3.16 -11.21 1.68
C GLU A 14 -4.13 -12.37 1.91
N ARG A 15 -4.51 -12.61 3.18
CA ARG A 15 -5.49 -13.65 3.51
C ARG A 15 -6.91 -13.24 3.12
N ALA A 16 -7.22 -11.95 3.16
CA ALA A 16 -8.47 -11.43 2.65
C ALA A 16 -8.62 -11.66 1.14
N LEU A 17 -7.53 -11.48 0.40
CA LEU A 17 -7.47 -11.74 -1.03
C LEU A 17 -7.67 -13.24 -1.31
N SER A 18 -6.96 -14.12 -0.60
CA SER A 18 -7.14 -15.57 -0.76
C SER A 18 -8.54 -16.08 -0.34
N ALA A 19 -9.21 -15.40 0.59
CA ALA A 19 -10.60 -15.67 0.94
C ALA A 19 -11.61 -15.18 -0.12
N GLY A 20 -11.21 -14.26 -1.00
CA GLY A 20 -12.10 -13.59 -1.95
C GLY A 20 -13.04 -12.57 -1.29
N ILE A 21 -12.59 -11.91 -0.21
CA ILE A 21 -13.32 -10.77 0.40
C ILE A 21 -12.78 -9.41 -0.07
N VAL A 22 -11.70 -9.41 -0.84
CA VAL A 22 -11.15 -8.29 -1.61
C VAL A 22 -10.63 -8.82 -2.96
N ASP A 23 -10.26 -7.94 -3.89
CA ASP A 23 -9.72 -8.31 -5.21
C ASP A 23 -8.42 -7.53 -5.51
N GLU A 24 -7.74 -7.89 -6.60
CA GLU A 24 -6.55 -7.21 -7.14
C GLU A 24 -6.92 -6.06 -8.09
N LYS A 25 -8.22 -5.84 -8.34
CA LYS A 25 -8.74 -4.81 -9.24
C LYS A 25 -9.65 -3.83 -8.49
N VAL A 26 -9.82 -2.64 -9.05
CA VAL A 26 -10.84 -1.68 -8.63
C VAL A 26 -11.78 -1.40 -9.79
N ALA A 27 -13.04 -1.05 -9.52
CA ALA A 27 -14.05 -0.90 -10.55
C ALA A 27 -14.02 0.47 -11.26
N PHE A 28 -13.38 1.49 -10.68
CA PHE A 28 -13.42 2.85 -11.22
C PHE A 28 -12.33 3.16 -12.26
N THR A 29 -11.33 2.30 -12.43
CA THR A 29 -10.22 2.52 -13.36
C THR A 29 -9.61 1.21 -13.83
N ASP A 30 -9.21 1.17 -15.10
CA ASP A 30 -8.40 0.08 -15.68
C ASP A 30 -6.89 0.38 -15.62
N ASN A 31 -6.50 1.56 -15.11
CA ASN A 31 -5.11 1.93 -14.95
C ASN A 31 -4.47 1.13 -13.80
N GLN A 32 -3.51 0.28 -14.13
CA GLN A 32 -2.84 -0.59 -13.15
C GLN A 32 -2.14 0.20 -12.05
N THR A 33 -1.50 1.34 -12.37
CA THR A 33 -0.84 2.19 -11.36
C THR A 33 -1.85 2.75 -10.37
N LEU A 34 -2.99 3.26 -10.85
CA LEU A 34 -4.06 3.75 -9.96
C LEU A 34 -4.67 2.62 -9.12
N THR A 35 -4.84 1.43 -9.72
CA THR A 35 -5.29 0.23 -9.01
C THR A 35 -4.34 -0.12 -7.87
N ASP A 36 -3.06 -0.28 -8.15
CA ASP A 36 -2.04 -0.66 -7.18
C ASP A 36 -1.91 0.36 -6.05
N LEU A 37 -1.92 1.65 -6.38
CA LEU A 37 -1.86 2.72 -5.39
C LEU A 37 -3.10 2.74 -4.50
N THR A 38 -4.30 2.53 -5.08
CA THR A 38 -5.55 2.50 -4.33
C THR A 38 -5.59 1.32 -3.37
N LEU A 39 -5.28 0.11 -3.87
CA LEU A 39 -5.26 -1.09 -3.05
C LEU A 39 -4.13 -1.06 -2.02
N GLY A 40 -2.96 -0.54 -2.38
CA GLY A 40 -1.82 -0.34 -1.48
C GLY A 40 -2.15 0.60 -0.33
N ASN A 41 -2.75 1.76 -0.61
CA ASN A 41 -3.19 2.71 0.43
C ASN A 41 -4.29 2.10 1.30
N THR A 42 -5.25 1.40 0.71
CA THR A 42 -6.32 0.70 1.44
C THR A 42 -5.72 -0.34 2.40
N LYS A 43 -4.84 -1.20 1.89
CA LYS A 43 -4.10 -2.22 2.65
C LYS A 43 -3.32 -1.61 3.81
N GLN A 44 -2.53 -0.56 3.57
CA GLN A 44 -1.73 0.10 4.59
C GLN A 44 -2.60 0.70 5.69
N THR A 45 -3.73 1.31 5.31
CA THR A 45 -4.59 2.00 6.28
C THR A 45 -5.38 1.02 7.14
N MET A 46 -5.91 -0.03 6.52
CA MET A 46 -6.68 -1.05 7.23
C MET A 46 -5.79 -1.90 8.14
N GLY A 47 -4.64 -2.37 7.63
CA GLY A 47 -3.80 -3.32 8.34
C GLY A 47 -4.56 -4.61 8.69
N MET A 48 -4.36 -5.13 9.91
CA MET A 48 -5.13 -6.26 10.41
C MET A 48 -6.44 -5.80 11.05
N CYS A 49 -7.56 -6.33 10.57
CA CYS A 49 -8.89 -6.05 11.10
C CYS A 49 -9.87 -7.19 10.77
N TYR A 50 -11.15 -7.02 11.09
CA TYR A 50 -12.15 -8.05 10.80
C TYR A 50 -12.41 -8.18 9.28
N PRO A 51 -12.79 -9.37 8.78
CA PRO A 51 -13.13 -9.60 7.38
C PRO A 51 -14.12 -8.57 6.82
N MET A 52 -15.16 -8.24 7.59
CA MET A 52 -16.16 -7.26 7.17
C MET A 52 -15.58 -5.85 7.05
N ASP A 53 -14.64 -5.47 7.91
CA ASP A 53 -13.99 -4.15 7.83
C ASP A 53 -13.20 -4.03 6.52
N LEU A 54 -12.44 -5.06 6.15
CA LEU A 54 -11.70 -5.10 4.87
C LEU A 54 -12.62 -5.12 3.66
N ALA A 55 -13.68 -5.93 3.66
CA ALA A 55 -14.59 -6.02 2.52
C ALA A 55 -15.34 -4.70 2.28
N VAL A 56 -15.75 -4.00 3.36
CA VAL A 56 -16.36 -2.67 3.26
C VAL A 56 -15.35 -1.64 2.76
N ALA A 57 -14.13 -1.64 3.28
CA ALA A 57 -13.08 -0.75 2.85
C ALA A 57 -12.73 -0.93 1.36
N TYR A 58 -12.55 -2.17 0.92
CA TYR A 58 -12.32 -2.49 -0.47
C TYR A 58 -13.52 -2.10 -1.35
N THR A 59 -14.76 -2.34 -0.91
CA THR A 59 -15.96 -1.92 -1.66
C THR A 59 -15.99 -0.41 -1.87
N LEU A 60 -15.70 0.37 -0.83
CA LEU A 60 -15.61 1.83 -0.90
C LEU A 60 -14.45 2.30 -1.80
N ALA A 61 -13.27 1.69 -1.68
CA ALA A 61 -12.12 2.02 -2.52
C ALA A 61 -12.37 1.66 -4.00
N SER A 62 -13.06 0.55 -4.25
CA SER A 62 -13.29 0.03 -5.61
C SER A 62 -14.29 0.86 -6.41
N VAL A 63 -15.27 1.51 -5.76
CA VAL A 63 -16.22 2.38 -6.47
C VAL A 63 -15.65 3.75 -6.87
N GLY A 64 -14.52 4.14 -6.30
CA GLY A 64 -13.79 5.35 -6.66
C GLY A 64 -14.21 6.63 -5.91
N PRO A 65 -13.58 7.77 -6.23
CA PRO A 65 -13.67 9.02 -5.47
C PRO A 65 -15.06 9.66 -5.46
N ASP A 66 -15.79 9.59 -6.57
CA ASP A 66 -17.03 10.35 -6.76
C ASP A 66 -18.28 9.57 -6.32
N LYS A 67 -18.12 8.35 -5.82
CA LYS A 67 -19.23 7.49 -5.42
C LYS A 67 -19.31 7.35 -3.91
N MET A 68 -20.48 7.67 -3.38
CA MET A 68 -20.85 7.35 -2.01
C MET A 68 -21.92 6.26 -1.99
N LEU A 69 -21.75 5.31 -1.09
CA LEU A 69 -22.61 4.13 -0.95
C LEU A 69 -23.30 4.14 0.41
N ASN A 70 -24.58 3.77 0.46
CA ASN A 70 -25.20 3.37 1.72
C ASN A 70 -24.84 1.89 2.03
N ALA A 71 -25.27 1.40 3.21
CA ALA A 71 -24.94 0.04 3.62
C ALA A 71 -25.62 -1.04 2.75
N GLU A 72 -26.78 -0.73 2.19
CA GLU A 72 -27.51 -1.59 1.26
C GLU A 72 -26.79 -1.69 -0.10
N ASP A 73 -26.23 -0.59 -0.59
CA ASP A 73 -25.45 -0.52 -1.84
C ASP A 73 -24.13 -1.32 -1.73
N MET A 74 -23.59 -1.46 -0.50
CA MET A 74 -22.37 -2.23 -0.23
C MET A 74 -22.59 -3.75 -0.19
N VAL A 75 -23.83 -4.23 -0.35
CA VAL A 75 -24.09 -5.68 -0.39
C VAL A 75 -23.65 -6.25 -1.73
N ASN A 76 -22.54 -6.98 -1.73
CA ASN A 76 -21.93 -7.62 -2.90
C ASN A 76 -21.33 -8.98 -2.52
N GLU A 77 -20.66 -9.68 -3.45
CA GLU A 77 -20.02 -10.97 -3.17
C GLU A 77 -18.98 -10.87 -2.04
N TYR A 78 -18.21 -9.78 -1.99
CA TYR A 78 -17.16 -9.56 -1.01
C TYR A 78 -17.72 -9.41 0.42
N THR A 79 -18.71 -8.56 0.62
CA THR A 79 -19.33 -8.34 1.93
C THR A 79 -20.18 -9.52 2.38
N ARG A 80 -20.78 -10.27 1.44
CA ARG A 80 -21.46 -11.55 1.74
C ARG A 80 -20.48 -12.63 2.19
N THR A 81 -19.35 -12.77 1.50
CA THR A 81 -18.29 -13.72 1.89
C THR A 81 -17.72 -13.34 3.25
N ALA A 82 -17.44 -12.05 3.48
CA ALA A 82 -16.99 -11.57 4.77
C ALA A 82 -18.01 -11.83 5.88
N TYR A 83 -19.31 -11.72 5.60
CA TYR A 83 -20.37 -12.05 6.56
C TYR A 83 -20.32 -13.53 6.97
N VAL A 84 -20.13 -14.45 6.02
CA VAL A 84 -19.95 -15.88 6.31
C VAL A 84 -18.75 -16.10 7.23
N MET A 85 -17.62 -15.44 6.95
CA MET A 85 -16.44 -15.51 7.81
C MET A 85 -16.71 -14.93 9.20
N MET A 86 -17.43 -13.81 9.31
CA MET A 86 -17.82 -13.20 10.59
C MET A 86 -18.70 -14.12 11.47
N GLY A 87 -19.30 -15.17 10.89
CA GLY A 87 -19.97 -16.23 11.65
C GLY A 87 -19.01 -17.06 12.52
N GLY A 88 -17.70 -16.95 12.32
CA GLY A 88 -16.68 -17.63 13.12
C GLY A 88 -16.45 -19.09 12.75
N LYS A 89 -17.14 -19.61 11.73
CA LYS A 89 -17.04 -21.00 11.25
C LYS A 89 -15.90 -21.19 10.23
N VAL A 90 -15.50 -20.12 9.55
CA VAL A 90 -14.39 -20.16 8.58
C VAL A 90 -13.08 -19.87 9.31
N GLY A 91 -12.16 -20.82 9.33
CA GLY A 91 -10.85 -20.73 9.96
C GLY A 91 -9.70 -20.60 8.97
N TRP A 92 -8.59 -20.00 9.40
CA TRP A 92 -7.30 -20.00 8.68
C TRP A 92 -6.22 -20.74 9.48
N GLY A 93 -5.54 -21.68 8.86
CA GLY A 93 -4.49 -22.46 9.52
C GLY A 93 -4.01 -23.63 8.68
N GLU A 94 -3.10 -24.43 9.22
CA GLU A 94 -2.76 -25.72 8.63
C GLU A 94 -3.84 -26.74 8.99
N VAL A 95 -4.43 -27.39 8.00
CA VAL A 95 -5.39 -28.49 8.14
C VAL A 95 -4.94 -29.69 7.32
N PRO A 96 -5.36 -30.92 7.65
CA PRO A 96 -5.18 -32.05 6.75
C PRO A 96 -5.76 -31.72 5.36
N ASN A 97 -5.00 -32.00 4.30
CA ASN A 97 -5.45 -31.77 2.93
C ASN A 97 -6.64 -32.69 2.60
N PRO A 98 -7.83 -32.15 2.32
CA PRO A 98 -9.01 -32.97 2.00
C PRO A 98 -8.89 -33.73 0.68
N ASP A 99 -8.02 -33.28 -0.23
CA ASP A 99 -7.73 -33.95 -1.50
C ASP A 99 -6.56 -34.94 -1.41
N GLY A 100 -5.95 -35.06 -0.22
CA GLY A 100 -4.84 -35.98 0.01
C GLY A 100 -5.28 -37.43 -0.25
N PRO A 101 -4.46 -38.27 -0.90
CA PRO A 101 -4.80 -39.66 -1.12
C PRO A 101 -5.00 -40.35 0.23
N ILE A 102 -6.24 -40.81 0.45
CA ILE A 102 -6.59 -41.63 1.61
C ILE A 102 -6.09 -43.03 1.30
N CYS A 103 -5.26 -43.63 2.16
CA CYS A 103 -4.67 -44.94 1.87
C CYS A 103 -5.67 -46.11 1.95
N GLY A 104 -6.95 -45.83 2.22
CA GLY A 104 -8.03 -46.82 2.28
C GLY A 104 -7.93 -47.79 3.48
N HIS A 105 -6.82 -47.80 4.21
CA HIS A 105 -6.61 -48.61 5.40
C HIS A 105 -7.44 -48.15 6.61
N ASP A 106 -7.96 -46.93 6.51
CA ASP A 106 -8.64 -46.10 7.49
C ASP A 106 -10.17 -46.28 7.46
N MET A 107 -10.71 -47.08 6.53
CA MET A 107 -12.16 -47.34 6.44
C MET A 107 -12.62 -48.59 7.18
N VAL A 108 -11.74 -49.28 7.90
CA VAL A 108 -12.11 -50.50 8.64
C VAL A 108 -11.65 -50.39 10.08
N ASN A 109 -12.60 -50.12 10.96
CA ASN A 109 -12.44 -50.35 12.39
C ASN A 109 -12.27 -51.87 12.59
N ALA A 110 -11.02 -52.32 12.62
CA ALA A 110 -10.68 -53.73 12.60
C ALA A 110 -9.87 -54.10 13.83
N TYR A 111 -9.79 -55.40 14.07
CA TYR A 111 -8.87 -55.96 15.03
C TYR A 111 -7.69 -56.58 14.29
N LEU A 112 -6.48 -56.24 14.73
CA LEU A 112 -5.28 -56.99 14.34
C LEU A 112 -5.20 -58.22 15.21
N HIS A 113 -5.24 -59.39 14.57
CA HIS A 113 -5.07 -60.68 15.19
C HIS A 113 -3.66 -61.19 14.90
N LYS A 114 -2.97 -61.65 15.94
CA LYS A 114 -1.71 -62.40 15.81
C LYS A 114 -1.98 -63.87 16.07
N TRP A 115 -1.54 -64.73 15.15
CA TRP A 115 -1.62 -66.17 15.34
C TRP A 115 -0.82 -66.60 16.57
N PRO A 116 -1.32 -67.51 17.42
CA PRO A 116 -0.46 -68.14 18.42
C PRO A 116 0.61 -69.00 17.73
N GLU A 117 1.69 -69.31 18.44
CA GLU A 117 2.70 -70.24 17.94
C GLU A 117 2.11 -71.66 17.84
N ALA A 118 2.28 -72.30 16.69
CA ALA A 118 1.89 -73.69 16.47
C ALA A 118 2.99 -74.62 17.02
N ARG A 119 2.59 -75.66 17.77
CA ARG A 119 3.48 -76.65 18.36
C ARG A 119 2.87 -78.05 18.26
N LEU A 120 3.68 -79.08 18.44
CA LEU A 120 3.20 -80.45 18.59
C LEU A 120 2.89 -80.75 20.06
N ASP A 121 1.73 -81.36 20.31
CA ASP A 121 1.39 -81.91 21.63
C ASP A 121 2.14 -83.23 21.88
N LYS A 122 1.97 -83.80 23.07
CA LYS A 122 2.59 -85.09 23.44
C LYS A 122 2.16 -86.28 22.55
N HIS A 123 1.16 -86.10 21.69
CA HIS A 123 0.66 -87.10 20.76
C HIS A 123 1.07 -86.80 19.31
N GLY A 124 1.93 -85.79 19.07
CA GLY A 124 2.36 -85.41 17.73
C GLY A 124 1.32 -84.62 16.93
N ARG A 125 0.30 -84.05 17.58
CA ARG A 125 -0.73 -83.25 16.92
C ARG A 125 -0.44 -81.76 17.06
N ILE A 126 -0.73 -81.00 16.01
CA ILE A 126 -0.53 -79.55 15.98
C ILE A 126 -1.56 -78.87 16.88
N TYR A 127 -1.12 -78.00 17.77
CA TYR A 127 -1.99 -77.14 18.57
C TYR A 127 -1.39 -75.74 18.70
N PHE A 128 -2.24 -74.77 19.01
CA PHE A 128 -1.83 -73.41 19.29
C PHE A 128 -1.55 -73.24 20.78
N ALA A 129 -0.31 -72.90 21.15
CA ALA A 129 0.07 -72.72 22.55
C ALA A 129 -0.51 -71.41 23.11
N SER A 130 -1.31 -71.50 24.18
CA SER A 130 -2.10 -70.36 24.67
C SER A 130 -1.28 -69.29 25.42
N ASN A 131 -0.07 -69.61 25.90
CA ASN A 131 0.59 -68.81 26.95
C ASN A 131 2.03 -68.35 26.65
N GLN A 132 2.62 -68.64 25.49
CA GLN A 132 3.99 -68.20 25.16
C GLN A 132 4.01 -67.33 23.90
N MET A 133 4.08 -66.03 24.13
CA MET A 133 4.15 -64.97 23.12
C MET A 133 5.58 -64.76 22.63
N TYR A 134 6.15 -65.62 21.79
CA TYR A 134 7.35 -65.24 21.04
C TYR A 134 7.36 -65.89 19.66
N ARG A 135 7.32 -65.06 18.60
CA ARG A 135 7.65 -65.37 17.18
C ARG A 135 6.57 -65.81 16.19
N SER A 136 5.34 -65.31 16.26
CA SER A 136 4.51 -65.31 15.03
C SER A 136 4.59 -63.94 14.35
N ASP A 137 5.10 -63.93 13.12
CA ASP A 137 5.12 -62.75 12.25
C ASP A 137 3.80 -62.58 11.48
N PHE A 138 2.90 -63.56 11.59
CA PHE A 138 1.63 -63.58 10.86
C PHE A 138 0.56 -62.77 11.60
N THR A 139 0.39 -61.53 11.13
CA THR A 139 -0.72 -60.63 11.50
C THR A 139 -1.79 -60.64 10.41
N PHE A 140 -3.06 -60.59 10.81
CA PHE A 140 -4.17 -60.47 9.87
C PHE A 140 -5.32 -59.65 10.49
N ARG A 141 -6.19 -59.09 9.64
CA ARG A 141 -7.32 -58.26 10.06
C ARG A 141 -8.62 -59.05 10.01
N LEU A 142 -9.44 -58.91 11.06
CA LEU A 142 -10.84 -59.36 11.05
C LEU A 142 -11.76 -58.18 11.39
N ASN A 143 -13.01 -58.26 10.93
CA ASN A 143 -14.03 -57.27 11.27
C ASN A 143 -14.48 -57.42 12.73
N GLU A 144 -15.14 -56.39 13.26
CA GLU A 144 -15.59 -56.32 14.67
C GLU A 144 -16.47 -57.51 15.10
N LYS A 145 -17.24 -58.09 14.18
CA LYS A 145 -18.09 -59.27 14.44
C LYS A 145 -17.28 -60.52 14.82
N ALA A 146 -16.01 -60.61 14.44
CA ALA A 146 -15.17 -61.77 14.72
C ALA A 146 -14.44 -61.71 16.08
N ARG A 147 -14.63 -60.64 16.86
CA ARG A 147 -13.90 -60.35 18.10
C ARG A 147 -14.02 -61.42 19.18
N HIS A 148 -15.16 -62.11 19.27
CA HIS A 148 -15.51 -62.91 20.44
C HIS A 148 -15.75 -64.40 20.19
N GLU A 149 -15.82 -64.86 18.95
CA GLU A 149 -16.43 -66.18 18.66
C GLU A 149 -15.58 -67.17 17.86
N ILE A 150 -14.35 -66.82 17.47
CA ILE A 150 -13.57 -67.69 16.58
C ILE A 150 -12.34 -68.26 17.28
N SER A 151 -12.37 -69.56 17.53
CA SER A 151 -11.18 -70.33 17.92
C SER A 151 -10.13 -70.26 16.81
N PRO A 152 -8.84 -70.03 17.12
CA PRO A 152 -7.77 -70.08 16.12
C PRO A 152 -7.77 -71.39 15.31
N VAL A 153 -8.11 -72.51 15.94
CA VAL A 153 -8.23 -73.81 15.26
C VAL A 153 -9.38 -73.79 14.25
N THR A 154 -10.53 -73.19 14.56
CA THR A 154 -11.61 -73.04 13.59
C THR A 154 -11.20 -72.16 12.42
N LEU A 155 -10.49 -71.06 12.69
CA LEU A 155 -10.09 -70.10 11.68
C LEU A 155 -9.00 -70.66 10.74
N ILE A 156 -8.02 -71.41 11.26
CA ILE A 156 -6.90 -71.93 10.44
C ILE A 156 -7.38 -73.02 9.46
N HIS A 157 -8.50 -73.66 9.77
CA HIS A 157 -9.17 -74.64 8.91
C HIS A 157 -10.08 -73.99 7.84
N SER A 158 -10.29 -72.68 7.86
CA SER A 158 -11.04 -71.99 6.79
C SER A 158 -10.23 -71.89 5.51
N ASP A 159 -10.93 -71.82 4.36
CA ASP A 159 -10.30 -71.69 3.05
C ASP A 159 -9.36 -70.48 2.96
N THR A 160 -9.69 -69.40 3.67
CA THR A 160 -8.90 -68.17 3.76
C THR A 160 -7.47 -68.42 4.23
N PHE A 161 -7.25 -69.36 5.16
CA PHE A 161 -5.94 -69.61 5.78
C PHE A 161 -5.31 -70.94 5.37
N LYS A 162 -5.85 -71.59 4.33
CA LYS A 162 -5.36 -72.89 3.83
C LYS A 162 -3.85 -72.92 3.58
N LYS A 163 -3.29 -71.91 2.92
CA LYS A 163 -1.84 -71.83 2.65
C LYS A 163 -0.99 -71.74 3.93
N LEU A 164 -1.48 -71.00 4.93
CA LEU A 164 -0.79 -70.90 6.21
C LEU A 164 -0.86 -72.23 6.96
N LYS A 165 -2.01 -72.90 6.93
CA LYS A 165 -2.19 -74.24 7.49
C LYS A 165 -1.21 -75.25 6.87
N GLU A 166 -1.17 -75.32 5.54
CA GLU A 166 -0.26 -76.21 4.80
C GLU A 166 1.21 -75.92 5.14
N LYS A 167 1.57 -74.64 5.26
CA LYS A 167 2.92 -74.24 5.68
C LYS A 167 3.25 -74.71 7.09
N ILE A 168 2.34 -74.56 8.05
CA ILE A 168 2.53 -75.03 9.44
C ILE A 168 2.65 -76.56 9.48
N GLU A 169 1.77 -77.27 8.75
CA GLU A 169 1.80 -78.73 8.64
C GLU A 169 3.13 -79.23 8.08
N GLN A 170 3.67 -78.52 7.10
CA GLN A 170 4.98 -78.81 6.52
C GLN A 170 6.14 -78.50 7.48
N GLU A 171 6.11 -77.35 8.17
CA GLU A 171 7.19 -76.95 9.09
C GLU A 171 7.27 -77.84 10.34
N LEU A 172 6.14 -78.35 10.81
CA LEU A 172 6.07 -79.22 11.99
C LEU A 172 6.04 -80.73 11.66
N ASP A 173 6.08 -81.08 10.37
CA ASP A 173 5.96 -82.46 9.88
C ASP A 173 4.77 -83.23 10.50
N ALA A 174 3.60 -82.59 10.53
CA ALA A 174 2.39 -83.15 11.12
C ALA A 174 1.14 -82.69 10.36
N LYS A 175 0.09 -83.53 10.31
CA LYS A 175 -1.18 -83.21 9.63
C LYS A 175 -2.40 -83.19 10.56
N GLU A 176 -2.27 -83.78 11.73
CA GLU A 176 -3.36 -83.86 12.70
C GLU A 176 -3.34 -82.63 13.61
N TRP A 177 -4.49 -81.98 13.78
CA TRP A 177 -4.66 -80.82 14.66
C TRP A 177 -5.40 -81.23 15.93
N ALA A 178 -4.87 -80.85 17.10
CA ALA A 178 -5.53 -81.09 18.37
C ALA A 178 -6.75 -80.17 18.52
N VAL A 179 -7.91 -80.75 18.81
CA VAL A 179 -9.18 -80.03 19.04
C VAL A 179 -9.24 -79.45 20.45
N SER A 180 -8.11 -78.99 21.02
CA SER A 180 -8.12 -78.54 22.41
C SER A 180 -8.99 -77.28 22.54
N GLY A 181 -10.05 -77.39 23.35
CA GLY A 181 -10.97 -76.31 23.72
C GLY A 181 -10.35 -75.22 24.59
N GLY A 182 -9.04 -74.98 24.44
CA GLY A 182 -8.36 -73.86 25.05
C GLY A 182 -8.79 -72.60 24.32
N SER A 183 -9.31 -71.65 25.07
CA SER A 183 -9.58 -70.28 24.66
C SER A 183 -8.27 -69.54 24.35
N GLY A 184 -7.54 -70.01 23.34
CA GLY A 184 -6.39 -69.31 22.78
C GLY A 184 -6.91 -68.04 22.14
N HIS A 185 -7.09 -67.00 22.95
CA HIS A 185 -7.52 -65.71 22.44
C HIS A 185 -6.40 -65.19 21.54
N PHE A 186 -6.77 -64.78 20.32
CA PHE A 186 -5.88 -63.94 19.54
C PHE A 186 -5.45 -62.76 20.39
N ARG A 187 -4.19 -62.31 20.24
CA ARG A 187 -3.87 -60.97 20.72
C ARG A 187 -4.61 -60.01 19.80
N ILE A 188 -5.64 -59.42 20.36
CA ILE A 188 -6.52 -58.48 19.68
C ILE A 188 -5.99 -57.08 20.02
N THR A 189 -5.49 -56.38 19.01
CA THR A 189 -5.24 -54.94 19.13
C THR A 189 -6.26 -54.23 18.25
N HIS A 190 -7.12 -53.45 18.89
CA HIS A 190 -8.06 -52.59 18.16
C HIS A 190 -7.24 -51.58 17.37
N THR A 191 -7.50 -51.49 16.07
CA THR A 191 -6.74 -50.59 15.21
C THR A 191 -7.11 -49.14 15.44
N TYR A 192 -8.34 -48.82 15.90
CA TYR A 192 -8.83 -47.44 16.01
C TYR A 192 -8.69 -46.63 14.70
N GLY A 193 -8.57 -47.30 13.55
CA GLY A 193 -8.21 -46.67 12.28
C GLY A 193 -6.72 -46.34 12.10
N GLU A 194 -5.86 -46.66 13.08
CA GLU A 194 -4.39 -46.52 13.02
C GLU A 194 -3.79 -47.53 12.04
N CYS A 195 -3.04 -47.03 11.05
CA CYS A 195 -2.29 -47.90 10.15
C CYS A 195 -1.08 -48.51 10.87
N ASN A 196 -0.71 -49.71 10.46
CA ASN A 196 0.52 -50.35 10.94
C ASN A 196 1.67 -49.89 10.04
N GLU A 197 2.58 -49.06 10.56
CA GLU A 197 3.74 -48.51 9.81
C GLU A 197 4.56 -49.60 9.09
N ALA A 198 4.57 -50.83 9.62
CA ALA A 198 5.26 -51.97 9.02
C ALA A 198 4.68 -52.46 7.67
N MET A 199 3.52 -51.96 7.23
CA MET A 199 2.86 -52.36 5.98
C MET A 199 2.96 -51.31 4.87
N ILE A 200 3.65 -50.20 5.12
CA ILE A 200 3.83 -49.13 4.16
C ILE A 200 5.18 -49.33 3.47
N PRO A 201 5.26 -49.41 2.12
CA PRO A 201 6.52 -49.47 1.40
C PRO A 201 7.43 -48.29 1.79
N ASP A 202 8.73 -48.56 1.99
CA ASP A 202 9.71 -47.54 2.37
C ASP A 202 9.61 -46.30 1.44
N GLY A 203 9.18 -45.17 2.00
CA GLY A 203 9.09 -43.88 1.31
C GLY A 203 7.68 -43.38 0.97
N GLU A 204 6.63 -44.21 1.04
CA GLU A 204 5.25 -43.78 0.75
C GLU A 204 4.53 -43.29 2.00
N LYS A 205 4.46 -41.97 2.20
CA LYS A 205 3.69 -41.40 3.32
C LYS A 205 2.20 -41.40 2.99
N CYS A 206 1.37 -42.10 3.78
CA CYS A 206 -0.09 -41.92 3.67
C CYS A 206 -0.56 -40.67 4.44
N ALA A 207 -1.68 -40.10 4.02
CA ALA A 207 -2.28 -38.91 4.62
C ALA A 207 -2.64 -39.07 6.11
N HIS A 208 -2.64 -40.28 6.67
CA HIS A 208 -2.87 -40.52 8.10
C HIS A 208 -1.56 -40.45 8.94
N HIS A 209 -0.45 -41.06 8.49
CA HIS A 209 0.83 -41.04 9.24
C HIS A 209 1.61 -39.74 9.09
N SER A 210 1.38 -39.05 7.99
CA SER A 210 1.95 -37.74 7.73
C SER A 210 0.92 -37.01 6.89
N PRO A 211 -0.15 -36.47 7.51
CA PRO A 211 -1.10 -35.66 6.77
C PRO A 211 -0.31 -34.62 6.02
N ILE A 212 -0.52 -34.58 4.70
CA ILE A 212 -0.06 -33.46 3.92
C ILE A 212 -0.92 -32.31 4.43
N TYR A 213 -0.37 -31.54 5.37
CA TYR A 213 -1.05 -30.38 5.88
C TYR A 213 -0.96 -29.29 4.83
N GLU A 214 -2.09 -28.64 4.59
CA GLU A 214 -2.15 -27.47 3.74
C GLU A 214 -2.61 -26.27 4.57
N ARG A 215 -1.97 -25.12 4.33
CA ARG A 215 -2.34 -23.87 4.97
C ARG A 215 -3.38 -23.14 4.12
N MET A 216 -4.63 -23.16 4.55
CA MET A 216 -5.75 -22.64 3.75
C MET A 216 -6.88 -22.08 4.62
N TRP A 217 -7.89 -21.51 3.94
CA TRP A 217 -9.18 -21.21 4.53
C TRP A 217 -10.04 -22.47 4.55
N PHE A 218 -10.51 -22.87 5.72
CA PHE A 218 -11.18 -24.13 5.94
C PHE A 218 -12.48 -23.98 6.73
N LEU A 219 -13.33 -24.99 6.59
CA LEU A 219 -14.46 -25.30 7.46
C LEU A 219 -14.27 -26.72 8.00
N ILE A 220 -14.88 -27.03 9.14
CA ILE A 220 -14.85 -28.37 9.74
C ILE A 220 -16.27 -28.83 9.96
N GLU A 221 -16.64 -29.94 9.31
CA GLU A 221 -17.96 -30.56 9.42
C GLU A 221 -18.11 -31.31 10.75
N GLU A 222 -19.17 -30.98 11.48
CA GLU A 222 -19.57 -31.61 12.73
C GLU A 222 -21.11 -31.60 12.84
N ASN A 223 -21.72 -32.78 12.96
CA ASN A 223 -23.17 -32.96 13.16
C ASN A 223 -24.05 -32.20 12.14
N ASP A 224 -23.79 -32.37 10.84
CA ASP A 224 -24.50 -31.70 9.72
C ASP A 224 -24.39 -30.16 9.69
N ASP A 225 -23.47 -29.58 10.47
CA ASP A 225 -23.12 -28.15 10.43
C ASP A 225 -21.59 -27.98 10.44
N TYR A 226 -21.13 -26.73 10.40
CA TYR A 226 -19.73 -26.40 10.56
C TYR A 226 -19.40 -25.93 11.98
N LEU A 227 -18.35 -26.49 12.55
CA LEU A 227 -17.80 -26.12 13.84
C LEU A 227 -17.39 -24.64 13.86
N ARG A 228 -17.66 -23.97 14.98
CA ARG A 228 -17.24 -22.60 15.20
C ARG A 228 -15.76 -22.56 15.63
N ILE A 229 -14.90 -22.09 14.73
CA ILE A 229 -13.46 -21.96 14.95
C ILE A 229 -13.11 -20.77 15.84
N TRP A 230 -13.88 -19.68 15.74
CA TRP A 230 -13.59 -18.47 16.49
C TRP A 230 -14.81 -17.63 16.86
N ASP A 231 -14.63 -16.80 17.88
CA ASP A 231 -15.57 -15.79 18.34
C ASP A 231 -14.88 -14.42 18.38
N THR A 232 -15.61 -13.34 18.62
CA THR A 232 -15.00 -12.02 18.72
C THR A 232 -14.39 -11.81 20.11
N GLY A 233 -13.07 -11.69 20.20
CA GLY A 233 -12.37 -11.51 21.48
C GLY A 233 -10.96 -10.98 21.29
N ALA A 234 -10.33 -10.45 22.34
CA ALA A 234 -8.92 -10.07 22.31
C ALA A 234 -8.03 -11.31 22.45
N VAL A 235 -6.87 -11.31 21.78
CA VAL A 235 -5.91 -12.44 21.79
C VAL A 235 -4.47 -11.95 21.85
N SER A 236 -3.58 -12.89 22.20
CA SER A 236 -2.15 -12.73 22.07
C SER A 236 -1.74 -12.62 20.59
N ARG A 237 -0.55 -12.07 20.38
CA ARG A 237 -0.01 -11.87 19.04
C ARG A 237 0.21 -13.21 18.33
N GLY A 238 -0.27 -13.32 17.09
CA GLY A 238 -0.06 -14.50 16.24
C GLY A 238 -1.11 -15.60 16.39
N TRP A 239 -2.12 -15.42 17.26
CA TRP A 239 -3.25 -16.34 17.38
C TRP A 239 -3.95 -16.58 16.03
N ASN A 240 -4.08 -15.53 15.19
CA ASN A 240 -4.71 -15.68 13.88
C ASN A 240 -3.82 -16.37 12.83
N ASN A 241 -2.57 -16.74 13.13
CA ASN A 241 -1.70 -17.43 12.16
C ASN A 241 -2.11 -18.87 11.92
N ASP A 242 -2.60 -19.54 12.96
CA ASP A 242 -3.16 -20.89 12.90
C ASP A 242 -4.31 -20.95 13.90
N GLN A 243 -5.50 -20.56 13.45
CA GLN A 243 -6.70 -20.47 14.29
C GLN A 243 -7.14 -21.85 14.77
N LEU A 244 -6.84 -22.90 14.01
CA LEU A 244 -7.14 -24.27 14.40
C LEU A 244 -6.31 -24.69 15.60
N ASN A 245 -4.99 -24.59 15.47
CA ASN A 245 -4.06 -24.92 16.54
C ASN A 245 -4.28 -24.02 17.77
N SER A 246 -4.67 -22.76 17.55
CA SER A 246 -4.91 -21.83 18.65
C SER A 246 -6.24 -22.04 19.37
N GLN A 247 -7.21 -22.71 18.73
CA GLN A 247 -8.52 -23.00 19.33
C GLN A 247 -8.52 -24.35 20.07
N PHE A 248 -7.92 -25.39 19.48
CA PHE A 248 -7.95 -26.76 20.01
C PHE A 248 -6.61 -27.20 20.62
N GLY A 249 -5.53 -26.47 20.37
CA GLY A 249 -4.18 -26.91 20.71
C GLY A 249 -3.65 -27.96 19.73
N TRP A 250 -2.37 -28.29 19.89
CA TRP A 250 -1.66 -29.17 18.95
C TRP A 250 -2.14 -30.62 18.97
N ASN A 251 -2.54 -31.12 20.15
CA ASN A 251 -2.97 -32.51 20.31
C ASN A 251 -4.36 -32.76 19.70
N GLU A 252 -5.32 -31.86 19.93
CA GLU A 252 -6.68 -32.03 19.44
C GLU A 252 -6.78 -31.82 17.93
N LYS A 253 -5.94 -30.95 17.34
CA LYS A 253 -5.83 -30.76 15.89
C LYS A 253 -5.59 -32.07 15.13
N LYS A 254 -4.87 -33.03 15.73
CA LYS A 254 -4.58 -34.34 15.10
C LYS A 254 -5.80 -35.24 15.00
N ASN A 255 -6.86 -34.97 15.78
CA ASN A 255 -8.08 -35.77 15.77
C ASN A 255 -9.05 -35.34 14.65
N ILE A 256 -8.72 -34.29 13.90
CA ILE A 256 -9.55 -33.78 12.81
C ILE A 256 -9.20 -34.57 11.55
N SER A 257 -10.14 -35.32 11.02
CA SER A 257 -9.90 -36.11 9.81
C SER A 257 -9.91 -35.21 8.56
N ALA A 258 -9.19 -35.61 7.51
CA ALA A 258 -9.24 -34.92 6.22
C ALA A 258 -10.65 -34.89 5.62
N THR A 259 -11.49 -35.89 5.89
CA THR A 259 -12.87 -35.96 5.39
C THR A 259 -13.82 -35.01 6.10
N GLN A 260 -13.44 -34.47 7.27
CA GLN A 260 -14.21 -33.43 7.96
C GLN A 260 -13.85 -32.02 7.47
N VAL A 261 -12.76 -31.87 6.72
CA VAL A 261 -12.26 -30.57 6.29
C VAL A 261 -12.88 -30.21 4.93
N THR A 262 -13.57 -29.08 4.86
CA THR A 262 -14.03 -28.53 3.58
C THR A 262 -13.17 -27.32 3.21
N ARG A 263 -12.69 -27.25 1.96
CA ARG A 263 -12.01 -26.04 1.48
C ARG A 263 -13.02 -24.91 1.40
N PHE A 264 -12.73 -23.76 2.02
CA PHE A 264 -13.66 -22.63 1.95
C PHE A 264 -13.90 -22.18 0.51
N SER A 265 -12.87 -22.22 -0.35
CA SER A 265 -12.95 -21.84 -1.77
C SER A 265 -14.00 -22.61 -2.58
N GLU A 266 -14.26 -23.87 -2.23
CA GLU A 266 -15.21 -24.74 -2.95
C GLU A 266 -16.66 -24.37 -2.63
N VAL A 267 -16.94 -24.06 -1.36
CA VAL A 267 -18.29 -23.76 -0.86
C VAL A 267 -18.58 -22.25 -0.74
N ARG A 268 -17.55 -21.40 -0.89
CA ARG A 268 -17.63 -19.93 -0.71
C ARG A 268 -18.81 -19.30 -1.42
N ARG A 269 -18.93 -19.53 -2.73
CA ARG A 269 -19.96 -18.90 -3.57
C ARG A 269 -21.37 -19.30 -3.15
N LYS A 270 -21.56 -20.56 -2.74
CA LYS A 270 -22.83 -21.06 -2.22
C LYS A 270 -23.17 -20.37 -0.90
N LEU A 271 -22.26 -20.40 0.08
CA LEU A 271 -22.45 -19.78 1.39
C LEU A 271 -22.70 -18.27 1.31
N ALA A 272 -21.97 -17.55 0.44
CA ALA A 272 -22.16 -16.11 0.23
C ALA A 272 -23.53 -15.78 -0.40
N ARG A 273 -24.01 -16.62 -1.33
CA ARG A 273 -25.34 -16.48 -1.94
C ARG A 273 -26.44 -16.70 -0.90
N ASP A 274 -26.27 -17.70 -0.05
CA ASP A 274 -27.23 -18.09 0.98
C ASP A 274 -27.22 -17.15 2.20
N ALA A 275 -26.23 -16.24 2.28
CA ALA A 275 -26.11 -15.28 3.37
C ALA A 275 -27.35 -14.36 3.45
N PRO A 276 -28.00 -14.25 4.63
CA PRO A 276 -29.21 -13.45 4.81
C PRO A 276 -28.90 -11.96 4.68
N LEU A 277 -29.54 -11.30 3.71
CA LEU A 277 -29.32 -9.88 3.37
C LEU A 277 -29.37 -8.94 4.61
N LYS A 278 -30.37 -9.12 5.48
CA LYS A 278 -30.52 -8.34 6.72
C LYS A 278 -29.32 -8.49 7.65
N GLY A 279 -28.75 -9.69 7.73
CA GLY A 279 -27.55 -9.99 8.51
C GLY A 279 -26.32 -9.31 7.94
N VAL A 280 -26.13 -9.37 6.62
CA VAL A 280 -25.01 -8.74 5.91
C VAL A 280 -25.03 -7.22 6.14
N ILE A 281 -26.17 -6.56 5.91
CA ILE A 281 -26.32 -5.10 6.13
C ILE A 281 -26.02 -4.72 7.59
N LYS A 282 -26.45 -5.53 8.56
CA LYS A 282 -26.17 -5.29 9.99
C LYS A 282 -24.67 -5.30 10.28
N GLU A 283 -23.93 -6.26 9.72
CA GLU A 283 -22.48 -6.34 9.90
C GLU A 283 -21.73 -5.22 9.15
N ILE A 284 -22.20 -4.83 7.95
CA ILE A 284 -21.68 -3.65 7.23
C ILE A 284 -21.81 -2.40 8.12
N LYS A 285 -22.99 -2.15 8.71
CA LYS A 285 -23.22 -0.99 9.61
C LYS A 285 -22.30 -1.02 10.83
N LYS A 286 -22.04 -2.20 11.40
CA LYS A 286 -21.06 -2.36 12.49
C LYS A 286 -19.63 -2.06 12.03
N ALA A 287 -19.23 -2.50 10.85
CA ALA A 287 -17.92 -2.23 10.27
C ALA A 287 -17.73 -0.73 10.03
N LEU A 288 -18.69 -0.06 9.39
CA LEU A 288 -18.68 1.39 9.18
C LEU A 288 -18.58 2.14 10.52
N THR A 289 -19.31 1.71 11.56
CA THR A 289 -19.21 2.29 12.90
C THR A 289 -17.82 2.10 13.50
N ARG A 290 -17.22 0.91 13.35
CA ARG A 290 -15.84 0.66 13.83
C ARG A 290 -14.85 1.55 13.10
N MET A 291 -14.91 1.59 11.78
CA MET A 291 -14.01 2.38 10.91
C MET A 291 -14.15 3.88 11.15
N GLY A 292 -15.37 4.39 11.34
CA GLY A 292 -15.61 5.80 11.67
C GLY A 292 -15.09 6.21 13.05
N ASN A 293 -14.96 5.26 13.98
CA ASN A 293 -14.37 5.48 15.31
C ASN A 293 -12.85 5.23 15.35
N TRP A 294 -12.21 5.02 14.20
CA TRP A 294 -10.74 4.98 14.17
C TRP A 294 -10.18 6.37 14.47
N THR A 295 -8.98 6.42 15.05
CA THR A 295 -8.30 7.68 15.35
C THR A 295 -8.25 8.56 14.09
N SER A 296 -8.25 9.88 14.25
CA SER A 296 -8.35 10.86 13.14
C SER A 296 -7.43 10.58 11.95
N GLU A 297 -6.23 10.05 12.17
CA GLU A 297 -5.28 9.63 11.13
C GLU A 297 -5.75 8.45 10.23
N ARG A 298 -6.75 7.68 10.67
CA ARG A 298 -7.34 6.54 9.93
C ARG A 298 -8.85 6.66 9.77
N SER A 299 -9.42 7.84 9.97
CA SER A 299 -10.83 8.11 9.67
C SER A 299 -11.03 8.04 8.16
N LEU A 300 -11.26 6.83 7.66
CA LEU A 300 -11.31 6.53 6.23
C LEU A 300 -12.62 6.89 5.56
N ILE A 301 -13.64 7.24 6.33
CA ILE A 301 -14.99 7.35 5.81
C ILE A 301 -15.54 8.75 6.05
N VAL A 302 -15.88 9.43 4.96
CA VAL A 302 -16.73 10.61 4.99
C VAL A 302 -18.17 10.13 4.96
N ASN A 303 -19.01 10.74 5.79
CA ASN A 303 -20.43 10.47 5.82
C ASN A 303 -21.15 11.77 5.42
N ASP A 304 -22.09 11.67 4.49
CA ASP A 304 -22.85 12.82 3.95
C ASP A 304 -23.77 13.49 4.98
N ALA A 305 -24.03 12.84 6.11
CA ALA A 305 -24.83 13.33 7.23
C ALA A 305 -24.03 14.11 8.29
N TRP A 306 -22.80 14.52 8.00
CA TRP A 306 -22.07 15.47 8.83
C TRP A 306 -22.25 16.87 8.23
N GLU A 307 -23.19 17.64 8.77
CA GLU A 307 -23.14 19.09 8.63
C GLU A 307 -22.08 19.62 9.62
N GLU A 308 -21.17 20.46 9.13
CA GLU A 308 -20.33 21.27 10.01
C GLU A 308 -21.22 22.32 10.66
N MET A 309 -21.84 21.95 11.79
CA MET A 309 -22.43 22.94 12.67
C MET A 309 -21.29 23.72 13.33
N ASN A 310 -21.12 24.96 12.88
CA ASN A 310 -20.33 25.94 13.61
C ASN A 310 -21.08 26.26 14.91
N ILE A 311 -20.62 25.68 16.01
CA ILE A 311 -21.13 26.02 17.33
C ILE A 311 -20.24 27.14 17.85
N SER A 312 -20.85 28.31 18.02
CA SER A 312 -20.24 29.45 18.70
C SER A 312 -20.27 29.16 20.21
N ILE A 313 -19.12 28.91 20.82
CA ILE A 313 -19.00 28.70 22.26
C ILE A 313 -18.54 30.03 22.89
N PRO A 314 -19.29 30.63 23.83
CA PRO A 314 -18.83 31.84 24.49
C PRO A 314 -17.55 31.55 25.29
N ILE A 315 -16.49 32.30 25.00
CA ILE A 315 -15.16 32.16 25.64
C ILE A 315 -14.84 33.32 26.59
N GLY A 316 -15.64 34.38 26.57
CA GLY A 316 -15.46 35.52 27.46
C GLY A 316 -16.22 36.75 26.96
N VAL A 317 -15.93 37.89 27.57
CA VAL A 317 -16.40 39.21 27.17
C VAL A 317 -15.15 40.04 26.91
N ASP A 318 -15.09 40.75 25.79
CA ASP A 318 -13.97 41.62 25.46
C ASP A 318 -13.95 42.89 26.34
N ASP A 319 -12.92 43.71 26.17
CA ASP A 319 -12.73 44.94 26.96
C ASP A 319 -13.85 46.00 26.71
N ASN A 320 -14.67 45.82 25.68
CA ASN A 320 -15.81 46.69 25.36
C ASN A 320 -17.13 46.16 25.92
N GLY A 321 -17.13 45.00 26.57
CA GLY A 321 -18.35 44.36 27.07
C GLY A 321 -19.08 43.50 26.04
N GLU A 322 -18.46 43.18 24.88
CA GLU A 322 -19.03 42.31 23.86
C GLU A 322 -18.67 40.83 24.09
N GLU A 323 -19.64 39.93 23.99
CA GLU A 323 -19.40 38.48 24.14
C GLU A 323 -18.53 37.94 23.00
N MET A 324 -17.40 37.34 23.35
CA MET A 324 -16.51 36.65 22.42
C MET A 324 -16.91 35.18 22.26
N TYR A 325 -16.92 34.69 21.03
CA TYR A 325 -17.26 33.30 20.71
C TYR A 325 -16.10 32.58 19.99
N GLU A 326 -15.74 31.39 20.44
CA GLU A 326 -14.87 30.47 19.72
C GLU A 326 -15.73 29.66 18.76
N LYS A 327 -15.44 29.73 17.46
CA LYS A 327 -16.06 28.85 16.48
C LYS A 327 -15.42 27.47 16.62
N GLN A 328 -16.08 26.57 17.32
CA GLN A 328 -15.73 25.15 17.25
C GLN A 328 -16.61 24.48 16.21
N ALA A 329 -15.96 23.94 15.17
CA ALA A 329 -16.62 23.05 14.22
C ALA A 329 -16.95 21.74 14.95
N ARG A 330 -18.16 21.65 15.50
CA ARG A 330 -18.63 20.43 16.15
C ARG A 330 -19.34 19.61 15.09
N ARG A 331 -18.74 18.48 14.72
CA ARG A 331 -19.38 17.49 13.87
C ARG A 331 -20.57 16.91 14.63
N VAL A 332 -21.79 17.34 14.29
CA VAL A 332 -23.04 16.78 14.80
C VAL A 332 -23.56 15.83 13.72
N SER A 333 -23.73 14.54 14.01
CA SER A 333 -24.29 13.62 13.01
C SER A 333 -25.79 13.90 12.89
N THR A 334 -26.23 14.60 11.86
CA THR A 334 -27.62 15.04 11.71
C THR A 334 -28.55 13.92 11.26
N ARG A 335 -28.01 12.83 10.69
CA ARG A 335 -28.79 11.64 10.28
C ARG A 335 -28.01 10.34 10.46
N ARG A 336 -28.14 9.68 11.62
CA ARG A 336 -27.82 8.24 11.73
C ARG A 336 -29.03 7.46 11.21
N GLY A 337 -28.96 6.89 10.01
CA GLY A 337 -30.13 6.23 9.43
C GLY A 337 -29.83 5.33 8.23
N LYS A 338 -30.89 4.74 7.68
CA LYS A 338 -30.87 3.86 6.50
C LYS A 338 -30.25 4.55 5.26
N TYR A 339 -30.32 5.88 5.18
CA TYR A 339 -29.90 6.66 4.02
C TYR A 339 -28.53 7.30 4.13
N THR A 340 -27.81 7.04 5.23
CA THR A 340 -26.45 7.54 5.42
C THR A 340 -25.55 6.97 4.33
N LYS A 341 -24.91 7.84 3.54
CA LYS A 341 -23.95 7.42 2.53
C LYS A 341 -22.53 7.60 3.05
N TYR A 342 -21.66 6.75 2.56
CA TYR A 342 -20.28 6.64 2.98
C TYR A 342 -19.39 6.67 1.74
N GLY A 343 -18.35 7.48 1.79
CA GLY A 343 -17.30 7.54 0.78
C GLY A 343 -15.94 7.38 1.45
N TRP A 344 -14.94 6.97 0.68
CA TRP A 344 -13.56 6.95 1.17
C TRP A 344 -13.02 8.40 1.25
N LYS A 345 -12.27 8.73 2.29
CA LYS A 345 -11.74 10.09 2.53
C LYS A 345 -10.41 10.30 1.79
N ASP A 346 -10.07 11.56 1.55
CA ASP A 346 -8.75 12.00 1.08
C ASP A 346 -8.39 11.41 -0.30
N TRP A 347 -9.31 11.47 -1.27
CA TRP A 347 -9.05 11.06 -2.65
C TRP A 347 -8.23 12.05 -3.48
N ASP A 348 -7.93 13.25 -2.95
CA ASP A 348 -7.22 14.30 -3.66
C ASP A 348 -5.90 13.82 -4.28
N TRP A 349 -5.25 12.82 -3.66
CA TRP A 349 -4.03 12.23 -4.20
C TRP A 349 -4.28 11.40 -5.47
N VAL A 350 -5.43 10.73 -5.61
CA VAL A 350 -5.77 9.98 -6.83
C VAL A 350 -5.99 10.92 -7.99
N ALA A 351 -6.76 11.99 -7.78
CA ALA A 351 -6.93 13.01 -8.81
C ALA A 351 -5.58 13.61 -9.24
N LYS A 352 -4.71 13.94 -8.27
CA LYS A 352 -3.36 14.46 -8.57
C LYS A 352 -2.50 13.47 -9.36
N ILE A 353 -2.55 12.18 -9.04
CA ILE A 353 -1.76 11.16 -9.75
C ILE A 353 -2.35 10.83 -11.10
N ASP A 354 -3.68 10.69 -11.21
CA ASP A 354 -4.34 10.44 -12.50
C ASP A 354 -4.05 11.58 -13.48
N VAL A 355 -4.16 12.83 -13.00
CA VAL A 355 -3.69 14.01 -13.73
C VAL A 355 -2.23 13.81 -14.12
N GLN A 356 -1.29 13.59 -13.19
CA GLN A 356 0.13 13.39 -13.53
C GLN A 356 0.41 12.25 -14.54
N ILE A 357 -0.36 11.16 -14.50
CA ILE A 357 -0.22 10.03 -15.43
C ILE A 357 -0.73 10.42 -16.82
N GLN A 358 -1.95 10.97 -16.91
CA GLN A 358 -2.52 11.44 -18.18
C GLN A 358 -1.60 12.48 -18.81
N GLU A 359 -1.16 13.42 -17.98
CA GLU A 359 -0.21 14.46 -18.30
C GLU A 359 1.09 13.89 -18.90
N SER A 360 1.76 12.98 -18.20
CA SER A 360 3.00 12.34 -18.68
C SER A 360 2.80 11.58 -19.99
N ASN A 361 1.64 10.97 -20.20
CA ASN A 361 1.35 10.18 -21.40
C ASN A 361 0.97 11.03 -22.62
N THR A 362 0.29 12.17 -22.43
CA THR A 362 -0.27 12.96 -23.56
C THR A 362 0.79 13.58 -24.47
N LYS A 363 1.92 14.03 -23.93
CA LYS A 363 2.97 14.69 -24.74
C LYS A 363 4.12 13.78 -25.15
N ALA A 364 4.18 12.54 -24.64
CA ALA A 364 5.23 11.56 -24.90
C ALA A 364 6.67 12.12 -24.79
N ARG A 365 6.88 13.15 -23.97
CA ARG A 365 8.18 13.81 -23.79
C ARG A 365 9.12 12.91 -23.02
N LYS A 366 10.41 12.97 -23.36
CA LYS A 366 11.45 12.15 -22.68
C LYS A 366 12.31 13.03 -21.78
N GLU A 367 12.76 12.48 -20.65
CA GLU A 367 13.75 13.15 -19.81
C GLU A 367 14.98 13.51 -20.66
N GLY A 368 15.41 14.76 -20.56
CA GLY A 368 16.55 15.31 -21.30
C GLY A 368 16.18 15.95 -22.63
N GLU A 369 14.94 15.85 -23.09
CA GLU A 369 14.47 16.53 -24.30
C GLU A 369 14.67 18.05 -24.19
N THR A 370 15.11 18.68 -25.28
CA THR A 370 15.37 20.12 -25.33
C THR A 370 14.51 20.81 -26.38
N GLN A 371 13.92 21.96 -26.07
CA GLN A 371 13.05 22.70 -26.99
C GLN A 371 13.24 24.22 -26.84
N CYS A 372 13.12 24.97 -27.93
CA CYS A 372 13.02 26.43 -27.88
C CYS A 372 12.34 27.02 -29.10
N SER A 373 11.69 28.16 -28.93
CA SER A 373 11.02 28.91 -30.00
C SER A 373 11.92 29.33 -31.16
N ILE A 374 13.20 29.63 -30.89
CA ILE A 374 14.18 30.01 -31.93
C ILE A 374 14.49 28.83 -32.85
N CYS A 375 14.79 27.66 -32.30
CA CYS A 375 15.10 26.47 -33.10
C CYS A 375 13.84 25.92 -33.79
N PHE A 376 12.69 26.01 -33.11
CA PHE A 376 11.41 25.61 -33.67
C PHE A 376 10.99 26.46 -34.88
N SER A 377 11.09 27.79 -34.80
CA SER A 377 10.81 28.69 -35.93
C SER A 377 11.76 28.50 -37.11
N LYS A 378 12.98 28.02 -36.86
CA LYS A 378 13.94 27.61 -37.87
C LYS A 378 13.74 26.19 -38.39
N ASN A 379 12.71 25.49 -37.93
CA ASN A 379 12.40 24.10 -38.27
C ASN A 379 13.59 23.14 -38.04
N VAL A 380 14.36 23.37 -36.97
CA VAL A 380 15.46 22.49 -36.56
C VAL A 380 14.89 21.18 -36.03
N LYS A 381 15.29 20.06 -36.63
CA LYS A 381 14.79 18.71 -36.32
C LYS A 381 15.93 17.72 -36.23
N ASN A 382 15.79 16.71 -35.37
CA ASN A 382 16.72 15.58 -35.30
C ASN A 382 16.45 14.57 -36.43
N ASP A 383 17.25 13.51 -36.49
CA ASP A 383 17.13 12.45 -37.51
C ASP A 383 15.77 11.72 -37.50
N LEU A 384 15.03 11.81 -36.39
CA LEU A 384 13.68 11.23 -36.25
C LEU A 384 12.58 12.23 -36.60
N GLY A 385 12.93 13.44 -37.05
CA GLY A 385 11.98 14.49 -37.44
C GLY A 385 11.38 15.27 -36.26
N HIS A 386 11.83 15.05 -35.03
CA HIS A 386 11.36 15.77 -33.85
C HIS A 386 12.12 17.08 -33.69
N SER A 387 11.43 18.17 -33.33
CA SER A 387 12.10 19.43 -33.01
C SER A 387 13.03 19.27 -31.82
N TYR A 388 14.12 20.04 -31.78
CA TYR A 388 14.97 20.13 -30.59
C TYR A 388 15.68 21.48 -30.50
N CYS A 389 16.19 21.83 -29.31
CA CYS A 389 17.03 23.01 -29.14
C CYS A 389 18.51 22.67 -29.35
N GLU A 390 19.09 23.20 -30.43
CA GLU A 390 20.52 23.14 -30.72
C GLU A 390 21.28 24.36 -30.16
N CYS A 391 20.60 25.52 -30.03
CA CYS A 391 21.27 26.79 -29.72
C CYS A 391 21.62 26.99 -28.24
N GLY A 392 21.27 26.05 -27.35
CA GLY A 392 21.52 26.14 -25.91
C GLY A 392 20.63 27.13 -25.14
N LYS A 393 19.90 28.01 -25.84
CA LYS A 393 19.02 29.04 -25.24
C LYS A 393 17.61 28.53 -24.95
N GLY A 394 17.44 27.23 -24.87
CA GLY A 394 16.14 26.59 -24.74
C GLY A 394 15.83 26.10 -23.35
N TRP A 395 14.81 25.26 -23.33
CA TRP A 395 14.30 24.55 -22.18
C TRP A 395 14.68 23.09 -22.27
N LYS A 396 14.91 22.45 -21.14
CA LYS A 396 15.24 21.04 -20.98
C LYS A 396 14.20 20.38 -20.08
N TYR A 397 13.58 19.32 -20.56
CA TYR A 397 12.61 18.54 -19.81
C TYR A 397 13.33 17.67 -18.77
N LYS A 398 13.02 17.84 -17.49
CA LYS A 398 13.76 17.18 -16.42
C LYS A 398 12.84 16.78 -15.27
N ARG A 399 13.15 15.63 -14.66
CA ARG A 399 12.54 15.22 -13.38
C ARG A 399 13.05 16.13 -12.26
N TYR A 400 12.14 16.57 -11.38
CA TYR A 400 12.51 17.42 -10.24
C TYR A 400 12.03 16.88 -8.89
N GLN A 401 11.00 16.04 -8.90
CA GLN A 401 10.51 15.38 -7.69
C GLN A 401 10.20 13.92 -8.02
N VAL A 402 10.66 13.02 -7.17
CA VAL A 402 10.40 11.58 -7.28
C VAL A 402 9.79 11.13 -5.96
N GLU A 403 8.58 10.59 -6.03
CA GLU A 403 7.88 10.01 -4.89
C GLU A 403 7.68 8.52 -5.17
N ARG A 404 8.00 7.65 -4.20
CA ARG A 404 7.77 6.21 -4.32
C ARG A 404 6.57 5.82 -3.48
N MET A 405 5.55 5.25 -4.13
CA MET A 405 4.32 4.84 -3.47
C MET A 405 3.92 3.45 -3.96
N HIS A 406 3.77 2.51 -3.02
CA HIS A 406 3.29 1.13 -3.28
C HIS A 406 3.97 0.41 -4.46
N GLY A 407 5.29 0.56 -4.60
CA GLY A 407 6.06 -0.08 -5.68
C GLY A 407 6.13 0.72 -6.98
N HIS A 408 5.40 1.83 -7.08
CA HIS A 408 5.43 2.73 -8.22
C HIS A 408 6.31 3.95 -7.93
N GLU A 409 7.02 4.40 -8.97
CA GLU A 409 7.77 5.66 -8.95
C GLU A 409 6.93 6.72 -9.66
N ILE A 410 6.47 7.70 -8.89
CA ILE A 410 5.70 8.85 -9.37
C ILE A 410 6.69 10.00 -9.54
N VAL A 411 6.89 10.41 -10.79
CA VAL A 411 7.87 11.43 -11.15
C VAL A 411 7.15 12.68 -11.60
N LYS A 412 7.52 13.82 -11.03
CA LYS A 412 7.12 15.13 -11.54
C LYS A 412 8.21 15.69 -12.43
N PHE A 413 7.77 16.20 -13.56
CA PHE A 413 8.63 16.84 -14.55
C PHE A 413 8.41 18.35 -14.56
N ARG A 414 9.37 19.06 -15.14
CA ARG A 414 9.26 20.48 -15.47
C ARG A 414 10.26 20.81 -16.58
N TRP A 415 10.12 21.96 -17.18
CA TRP A 415 11.12 22.51 -18.07
C TRP A 415 12.09 23.40 -17.29
N GLU A 416 13.37 23.11 -17.37
CA GLU A 416 14.45 23.93 -16.80
C GLU A 416 15.26 24.58 -17.93
N PRO A 417 15.83 25.78 -17.76
CA PRO A 417 16.72 26.37 -18.74
C PRO A 417 17.91 25.45 -19.04
N ILE A 418 18.24 25.25 -20.33
CA ILE A 418 19.44 24.50 -20.74
C ILE A 418 20.68 25.26 -20.26
N GLU A 419 20.76 26.53 -20.66
CA GLU A 419 21.70 27.52 -20.13
C GLU A 419 20.96 28.41 -19.14
N LYS A 420 21.54 28.60 -17.95
CA LYS A 420 20.92 29.43 -16.92
C LYS A 420 21.02 30.89 -17.34
N PRO A 421 19.91 31.61 -17.58
CA PRO A 421 20.00 33.01 -17.96
C PRO A 421 20.54 33.82 -16.78
N SER A 422 21.39 34.79 -17.07
CA SER A 422 21.95 35.71 -16.08
C SER A 422 21.68 37.16 -16.47
N VAL A 423 21.55 38.00 -15.45
CA VAL A 423 21.55 39.46 -15.54
C VAL A 423 22.65 39.99 -14.65
N PHE A 424 23.05 41.24 -14.86
CA PHE A 424 24.08 41.88 -14.04
C PHE A 424 23.42 42.92 -13.14
N GLY A 425 23.87 43.01 -11.90
CA GLY A 425 23.39 44.00 -10.93
C GLY A 425 24.50 44.39 -9.96
N PHE A 426 24.26 45.40 -9.14
CA PHE A 426 25.24 45.84 -8.14
C PHE A 426 25.04 45.12 -6.82
N LYS A 427 26.15 44.66 -6.23
CA LYS A 427 26.18 43.82 -5.02
C LYS A 427 25.42 44.41 -3.84
N ASP A 428 25.65 45.68 -3.49
CA ASP A 428 25.05 46.28 -2.29
C ASP A 428 23.77 47.08 -2.58
N PHE A 429 23.27 46.99 -3.82
CA PHE A 429 22.00 47.62 -4.25
C PHE A 429 20.94 46.56 -4.56
N GLU A 430 20.88 45.52 -3.75
CA GLU A 430 19.94 44.40 -3.89
C GLU A 430 18.46 44.86 -3.91
N TYR A 431 18.19 46.06 -3.36
CA TYR A 431 16.86 46.67 -3.25
C TYR A 431 16.51 47.68 -4.34
N THR A 432 17.46 48.10 -5.20
CA THR A 432 17.15 49.15 -6.19
C THR A 432 16.49 48.61 -7.45
N GLY A 433 16.51 47.28 -7.66
CA GLY A 433 15.96 46.66 -8.87
C GLY A 433 16.68 47.07 -10.16
N ILE A 434 17.90 47.61 -10.07
CA ILE A 434 18.67 48.03 -11.25
C ILE A 434 19.42 46.82 -11.81
N PHE A 435 18.96 46.33 -12.96
CA PHE A 435 19.57 45.23 -13.69
C PHE A 435 20.15 45.69 -15.02
N PHE A 436 21.05 44.88 -15.57
CA PHE A 436 21.67 45.11 -16.87
C PHE A 436 21.71 43.80 -17.66
N LYS A 437 21.52 43.89 -18.98
CA LYS A 437 21.56 42.73 -19.87
C LYS A 437 23.01 42.28 -20.10
N LYS A 438 23.94 43.22 -20.04
CA LYS A 438 25.38 42.97 -20.28
C LYS A 438 26.24 43.57 -19.19
N ILE A 439 27.34 42.90 -18.87
CA ILE A 439 28.35 43.41 -17.94
C ILE A 439 28.89 44.79 -18.35
N SER A 440 28.97 45.05 -19.67
CA SER A 440 29.40 46.35 -20.20
C SER A 440 28.44 47.49 -19.84
N GLU A 441 27.13 47.23 -19.85
CA GLU A 441 26.11 48.21 -19.45
C GLU A 441 26.22 48.52 -17.96
N ALA A 442 26.34 47.49 -17.12
CA ALA A 442 26.57 47.62 -15.69
C ALA A 442 27.86 48.41 -15.40
N THR A 443 28.93 48.14 -16.15
CA THR A 443 30.22 48.83 -16.01
C THR A 443 30.11 50.30 -16.40
N ASN A 444 29.40 50.62 -17.48
CA ASN A 444 29.20 51.99 -17.91
C ASN A 444 28.41 52.79 -16.87
N VAL A 445 27.34 52.22 -16.33
CA VAL A 445 26.53 52.88 -15.30
C VAL A 445 27.31 53.02 -13.98
N ARG A 446 28.08 52.01 -13.58
CA ARG A 446 29.01 52.11 -12.44
C ARG A 446 29.97 53.28 -12.61
N ASN A 447 30.59 53.39 -13.78
CA ASN A 447 31.53 54.48 -14.08
C ASN A 447 30.84 55.85 -14.09
N MET A 448 29.59 55.92 -14.56
CA MET A 448 28.77 57.13 -14.51
C MET A 448 28.44 57.53 -13.07
N PHE A 449 28.02 56.60 -12.22
CA PHE A 449 27.79 56.85 -10.80
C PHE A 449 29.06 57.34 -10.10
N HIS A 450 30.21 56.72 -10.37
CA HIS A 450 31.51 57.19 -9.84
C HIS A 450 31.80 58.64 -10.26
N LYS A 451 31.62 58.98 -11.54
CA LYS A 451 31.83 60.35 -12.03
C LYS A 451 30.87 61.35 -11.38
N ALA A 452 29.58 61.01 -11.29
CA ALA A 452 28.56 61.86 -10.67
C ALA A 452 28.86 62.08 -9.17
N LEU A 453 29.25 61.03 -8.45
CA LEU A 453 29.62 61.12 -7.04
C LEU A 453 30.85 62.01 -6.82
N ASN A 454 31.88 61.88 -7.66
CA ASN A 454 33.05 62.74 -7.60
C ASN A 454 32.65 64.21 -7.84
N HIS A 455 31.68 64.47 -8.73
CA HIS A 455 31.15 65.81 -8.96
C HIS A 455 30.33 66.36 -7.78
N PHE A 456 29.43 65.57 -7.19
CA PHE A 456 28.66 65.94 -6.01
C PHE A 456 29.55 66.22 -4.79
N ASN A 457 30.58 65.41 -4.58
CA ASN A 457 31.52 65.63 -3.48
C ASN A 457 32.33 66.92 -3.63
N ALA A 458 32.65 67.30 -4.87
CA ALA A 458 33.37 68.56 -5.12
C ALA A 458 32.49 69.80 -4.91
N THR A 459 31.19 69.70 -5.16
CA THR A 459 30.24 70.83 -5.03
C THR A 459 29.77 71.09 -3.60
N GLN A 460 29.88 70.12 -2.67
CA GLN A 460 29.47 70.29 -1.27
C GLN A 460 30.47 71.03 -0.36
N ARG A 461 31.63 71.48 -0.87
CA ARG A 461 32.58 72.29 -0.08
C ARG A 461 32.71 73.69 -0.66
N LYS A 462 32.47 74.71 0.19
CA LYS A 462 32.47 76.13 -0.17
C LYS A 462 33.79 76.67 -0.75
N ASP A 463 34.91 75.93 -0.60
CA ASP A 463 36.25 76.49 -0.82
C ASP A 463 37.11 75.69 -1.83
N ARG A 464 36.51 75.01 -2.82
CA ARG A 464 37.30 74.33 -3.89
C ARG A 464 36.93 74.80 -5.30
N VAL A 465 37.96 75.03 -6.10
CA VAL A 465 37.88 75.26 -7.55
C VAL A 465 37.90 73.90 -8.24
N TRP A 466 36.90 73.66 -9.11
CA TRP A 466 36.81 72.46 -9.94
C TRP A 466 37.87 72.54 -11.05
N ASP A 467 38.80 71.59 -11.07
CA ASP A 467 39.72 71.41 -12.19
C ASP A 467 39.12 70.36 -13.14
N SER A 468 38.78 70.77 -14.36
CA SER A 468 38.17 69.90 -15.38
C SER A 468 39.14 68.87 -15.95
N ASP A 469 40.44 69.07 -15.79
CA ASP A 469 41.47 68.35 -16.54
C ASP A 469 42.09 67.22 -15.70
N GLU A 470 42.15 67.34 -14.36
CA GLU A 470 42.78 66.34 -13.48
C GLU A 470 41.84 65.28 -12.88
N GLY A 471 40.52 65.47 -12.98
CA GLY A 471 39.54 64.41 -12.79
C GLY A 471 39.39 63.74 -11.41
N VAL A 472 40.33 63.80 -10.44
CA VAL A 472 40.15 63.28 -9.06
C VAL A 472 41.18 63.87 -8.07
N SER A 473 40.73 64.37 -6.91
CA SER A 473 41.54 64.47 -5.67
C SER A 473 41.24 63.27 -4.77
N SER A 474 42.27 62.50 -4.43
CA SER A 474 42.26 61.13 -3.87
C SER A 474 41.70 60.92 -2.45
N ASP A 475 41.18 61.95 -1.78
CA ASP A 475 41.15 61.93 -0.30
C ASP A 475 39.75 61.91 0.34
N ILE A 476 38.69 61.60 -0.41
CA ILE A 476 37.35 61.39 0.16
C ILE A 476 36.92 59.94 0.00
N LYS A 477 37.12 59.14 1.06
CA LYS A 477 36.50 57.81 1.19
C LYS A 477 35.07 57.97 1.69
N VAL A 478 34.10 58.06 0.79
CA VAL A 478 32.70 57.80 1.15
C VAL A 478 32.58 56.29 1.40
N GLU A 479 32.74 55.86 2.65
CA GLU A 479 32.71 54.42 3.01
C GLU A 479 31.44 53.72 2.56
N TRP A 480 30.31 54.43 2.51
CA TRP A 480 29.01 53.91 2.07
C TRP A 480 28.86 53.70 0.56
N LEU A 481 29.81 54.15 -0.26
CA LEU A 481 29.82 54.01 -1.73
C LEU A 481 31.23 53.73 -2.28
N SER A 482 32.09 53.10 -1.46
CA SER A 482 33.41 52.66 -1.91
C SER A 482 33.30 51.71 -3.11
N GLU A 483 34.35 51.59 -3.93
CA GLU A 483 34.42 50.63 -5.06
C GLU A 483 33.99 49.20 -4.67
N LYS A 484 34.16 48.83 -3.39
CA LYS A 484 33.72 47.54 -2.83
C LYS A 484 32.20 47.35 -2.82
N ARG A 485 31.40 48.42 -2.82
CA ARG A 485 29.93 48.39 -2.73
C ARG A 485 29.21 48.42 -4.08
N MET A 486 29.85 48.97 -5.11
CA MET A 486 29.38 48.94 -6.51
C MET A 486 29.98 47.77 -7.31
N ASP A 487 30.38 46.70 -6.62
CA ASP A 487 30.88 45.50 -7.29
C ASP A 487 29.77 44.90 -8.16
N ILE A 488 30.10 44.58 -9.41
CA ILE A 488 29.14 44.05 -10.37
C ILE A 488 29.06 42.55 -10.16
N ARG A 489 27.87 42.07 -9.80
CA ARG A 489 27.61 40.65 -9.70
C ARG A 489 26.84 40.18 -10.92
N GLU A 490 27.31 39.07 -11.45
CA GLU A 490 26.47 38.23 -12.29
C GLU A 490 25.47 37.52 -11.38
N ILE A 491 24.20 37.80 -11.65
CA ILE A 491 23.06 37.24 -10.94
C ILE A 491 22.47 36.19 -11.87
N VAL A 492 22.55 34.94 -11.44
CA VAL A 492 22.05 33.81 -12.22
C VAL A 492 20.67 33.48 -11.69
N THR A 493 19.68 33.24 -12.54
CA THR A 493 18.34 32.84 -12.06
C THR A 493 18.30 31.38 -11.54
N ALA A 494 19.45 30.84 -11.13
CA ALA A 494 19.68 29.46 -10.80
C ALA A 494 18.65 28.99 -9.74
N GLY A 495 17.62 28.32 -10.22
CA GLY A 495 16.62 27.64 -9.39
C GLY A 495 15.18 28.14 -9.50
N VAL A 496 14.91 29.29 -10.13
CA VAL A 496 13.57 29.91 -10.04
C VAL A 496 12.78 29.93 -11.35
N MET A 497 13.44 30.00 -12.50
CA MET A 497 12.73 29.97 -13.78
C MET A 497 12.51 28.54 -14.24
N THR A 498 11.28 28.08 -14.16
CA THR A 498 10.85 26.78 -14.71
C THR A 498 9.51 26.95 -15.40
N LEU A 499 9.26 26.17 -16.45
CA LEU A 499 7.90 26.08 -17.02
C LEU A 499 7.19 24.83 -16.48
N PRO A 500 5.85 24.89 -16.33
CA PRO A 500 5.02 23.69 -16.17
C PRO A 500 5.38 22.62 -17.21
N TRP A 501 5.37 21.36 -16.82
CA TRP A 501 5.72 20.25 -17.72
C TRP A 501 4.83 20.19 -18.98
N ASN A 502 3.58 20.66 -18.90
CA ASN A 502 2.63 20.81 -20.03
C ASN A 502 2.82 22.09 -20.84
N SER A 503 3.84 22.90 -20.60
CA SER A 503 4.14 24.01 -21.50
C SER A 503 4.59 23.46 -22.86
N ASP A 504 4.47 24.27 -23.90
CA ASP A 504 5.02 24.01 -25.23
C ASP A 504 6.16 25.01 -25.49
N PRO A 505 7.40 24.67 -25.11
CA PRO A 505 8.53 25.60 -25.18
C PRO A 505 8.87 26.05 -26.61
N GLU A 506 8.31 25.38 -27.62
CA GLU A 506 8.31 25.75 -29.02
C GLU A 506 7.57 27.06 -29.30
N TYR A 507 6.54 27.37 -28.51
CA TYR A 507 5.71 28.56 -28.62
C TYR A 507 5.88 29.52 -27.45
N THR A 508 6.69 29.15 -26.45
CA THR A 508 7.02 30.01 -25.31
C THR A 508 8.32 30.78 -25.54
N LEU A 509 8.47 31.90 -24.82
CA LEU A 509 9.72 32.66 -24.77
C LEU A 509 10.90 31.77 -24.32
N THR A 510 12.09 32.06 -24.82
CA THR A 510 13.32 31.46 -24.28
C THR A 510 13.52 31.90 -22.83
N PRO A 511 14.30 31.16 -22.01
CA PRO A 511 14.58 31.56 -20.64
C PRO A 511 15.14 32.98 -20.50
N ILE A 512 16.00 33.41 -21.42
CA ILE A 512 16.59 34.75 -21.40
C ILE A 512 15.58 35.84 -21.78
N GLU A 513 14.69 35.58 -22.76
CA GLU A 513 13.63 36.51 -23.12
C GLU A 513 12.61 36.65 -22.00
N LEU A 514 12.25 35.55 -21.37
CA LEU A 514 11.35 35.52 -20.22
C LEU A 514 11.95 36.31 -19.04
N LEU A 515 13.25 36.14 -18.76
CA LEU A 515 13.96 36.91 -17.73
C LEU A 515 14.00 38.40 -18.07
N HIS A 516 14.25 38.73 -19.35
CA HIS A 516 14.27 40.11 -19.79
C HIS A 516 12.89 40.77 -19.68
N LYS A 517 11.79 40.06 -19.97
CA LYS A 517 10.43 40.58 -19.71
C LYS A 517 10.22 40.86 -18.22
N MET A 518 10.67 39.98 -17.33
CA MET A 518 10.57 40.19 -15.88
C MET A 518 11.39 41.38 -15.38
N CYS A 519 12.63 41.55 -15.87
CA CYS A 519 13.52 42.60 -15.36
C CYS A 519 13.38 43.96 -16.07
N PHE A 520 12.95 43.97 -17.33
CA PHE A 520 13.02 45.15 -18.21
C PHE A 520 11.73 45.41 -18.98
N GLY A 521 10.72 44.56 -18.83
CA GLY A 521 9.44 44.71 -19.52
C GLY A 521 8.51 45.73 -18.86
N SER A 522 7.37 45.94 -19.50
CA SER A 522 6.24 46.66 -18.90
C SER A 522 5.62 45.86 -17.74
N PRO A 523 4.74 46.46 -16.90
CA PRO A 523 3.97 45.71 -15.92
C PRO A 523 3.22 44.51 -16.52
N GLN A 524 2.69 44.66 -17.74
CA GLN A 524 2.00 43.60 -18.48
C GLN A 524 2.96 42.49 -18.92
N ASP A 525 4.15 42.84 -19.43
CA ASP A 525 5.18 41.85 -19.76
C ASP A 525 5.62 41.04 -18.53
N TRP A 526 5.67 41.68 -17.37
CA TRP A 526 5.98 41.03 -16.11
C TRP A 526 4.87 40.04 -15.71
N GLU A 527 3.60 40.45 -15.79
CA GLU A 527 2.46 39.57 -15.50
C GLU A 527 2.42 38.36 -16.44
N GLU A 528 2.56 38.59 -17.75
CA GLU A 528 2.65 37.51 -18.74
C GLU A 528 3.81 36.57 -18.45
N ALA A 529 4.99 37.10 -18.10
CA ALA A 529 6.15 36.30 -17.79
C ALA A 529 5.98 35.49 -16.49
N MET A 530 5.32 36.06 -15.48
CA MET A 530 5.00 35.39 -14.23
C MET A 530 3.96 34.30 -14.42
N GLU A 531 2.92 34.52 -15.21
CA GLU A 531 1.90 33.52 -15.53
C GLU A 531 2.49 32.32 -16.30
N LEU A 532 3.44 32.58 -17.20
CA LEU A 532 4.15 31.53 -17.94
C LEU A 532 5.14 30.74 -17.07
N SER A 533 5.70 31.37 -16.03
CA SER A 533 6.70 30.75 -15.18
C SER A 533 6.06 30.11 -13.95
N ASN A 534 6.36 28.85 -13.67
CA ASN A 534 6.06 28.23 -12.36
C ASN A 534 7.00 28.74 -11.25
N SER A 535 7.53 29.95 -11.39
CA SER A 535 8.46 30.51 -10.44
C SER A 535 7.77 30.71 -9.10
N VAL A 536 8.46 30.37 -8.01
CA VAL A 536 7.99 30.62 -6.64
C VAL A 536 8.13 32.12 -6.39
N GLY A 537 7.22 32.91 -6.96
CA GLY A 537 6.89 34.20 -6.39
C GLY A 537 6.43 33.95 -4.96
N ASP A 538 6.98 34.68 -3.99
CA ASP A 538 6.27 34.76 -2.70
C ASP A 538 4.89 35.42 -2.89
N SER A 539 4.05 35.41 -1.86
CA SER A 539 2.72 36.05 -1.90
C SER A 539 2.76 37.52 -2.32
N ASP A 540 3.93 38.15 -2.26
CA ASP A 540 4.16 39.56 -2.57
C ASP A 540 4.67 39.75 -4.01
N GLY A 541 4.68 38.70 -4.83
CA GLY A 541 5.10 38.73 -6.23
C GLY A 541 6.62 38.84 -6.39
N ARG A 542 7.42 38.39 -5.43
CA ARG A 542 8.88 38.60 -5.47
C ARG A 542 9.62 37.34 -5.91
N ILE A 543 10.61 37.53 -6.79
CA ILE A 543 11.41 36.45 -7.37
C ILE A 543 12.74 36.35 -6.60
N LYS A 544 13.07 35.18 -6.05
CA LYS A 544 14.40 34.95 -5.46
C LYS A 544 15.44 34.75 -6.56
N LEU A 545 16.57 35.43 -6.46
CA LEU A 545 17.70 35.25 -7.37
C LEU A 545 18.88 34.62 -6.62
N MET A 546 19.77 33.96 -7.35
CA MET A 546 20.94 33.30 -6.79
C MET A 546 22.18 33.88 -7.47
N ASP A 547 23.22 34.20 -6.72
CA ASP A 547 24.47 34.55 -7.39
C ASP A 547 25.11 33.31 -8.02
N LYS A 548 26.13 33.52 -8.87
CA LYS A 548 26.90 32.41 -9.46
C LYS A 548 27.59 31.49 -8.44
N HIS A 549 27.68 31.91 -7.18
CA HIS A 549 28.30 31.15 -6.08
C HIS A 549 27.27 30.34 -5.27
N GLY A 550 25.99 30.39 -5.64
CA GLY A 550 24.94 29.65 -4.95
C GLY A 550 24.39 30.37 -3.71
N SER A 551 24.81 31.61 -3.46
CA SER A 551 24.25 32.41 -2.36
C SER A 551 22.93 33.01 -2.82
N TYR A 552 21.87 32.81 -2.02
CA TYR A 552 20.61 33.50 -2.25
C TYR A 552 20.82 34.99 -1.99
N VAL A 553 20.73 35.77 -3.07
CA VAL A 553 20.67 37.22 -2.96
C VAL A 553 19.19 37.55 -2.98
N THR A 554 18.66 38.11 -1.90
CA THR A 554 17.24 38.47 -1.85
C THR A 554 17.07 39.77 -2.63
N MET A 555 17.16 39.68 -3.96
CA MET A 555 16.91 40.78 -4.85
C MET A 555 15.45 40.77 -5.24
N TRP A 556 14.79 41.90 -5.01
CA TRP A 556 13.35 42.02 -5.20
C TRP A 556 13.09 42.59 -6.59
N ILE A 557 12.54 41.77 -7.49
CA ILE A 557 11.91 42.29 -8.71
C ILE A 557 10.49 42.69 -8.30
N HIS A 558 10.28 43.99 -8.11
CA HIS A 558 8.94 44.52 -7.87
C HIS A 558 8.17 44.58 -9.19
N LYS A 559 6.87 44.29 -9.16
CA LYS A 559 5.96 44.63 -10.25
C LYS A 559 6.18 46.11 -10.57
N PRO A 560 6.50 46.48 -11.83
CA PRO A 560 6.63 47.88 -12.18
C PRO A 560 5.31 48.57 -11.84
N THR A 561 5.34 49.58 -10.97
CA THR A 561 4.11 50.31 -10.63
C THR A 561 3.62 51.02 -11.88
N GLU A 562 2.30 50.99 -12.14
CA GLU A 562 1.72 51.90 -13.13
C GLU A 562 2.21 53.30 -12.80
N LYS A 563 2.74 54.01 -13.81
CA LYS A 563 3.30 55.34 -13.64
C LYS A 563 2.38 56.14 -12.71
N VAL A 564 2.90 56.58 -11.58
CA VAL A 564 2.34 57.75 -10.90
C VAL A 564 2.56 58.87 -11.90
N ILE A 565 1.51 59.17 -12.68
CA ILE A 565 1.44 60.41 -13.43
C ILE A 565 1.46 61.46 -12.33
N VAL A 566 2.62 62.06 -12.11
CA VAL A 566 2.70 63.32 -11.39
C VAL A 566 2.01 64.29 -12.33
N GLU A 567 0.72 64.52 -12.12
CA GLU A 567 0.05 65.65 -12.72
C GLU A 567 0.82 66.88 -12.26
N GLU A 568 1.58 67.48 -13.18
CA GLU A 568 2.14 68.81 -12.96
C GLU A 568 0.94 69.75 -12.78
N GLU A 569 0.60 70.06 -11.53
CA GLU A 569 -0.15 71.27 -11.22
C GLU A 569 0.71 72.46 -11.70
N VAL A 570 0.46 72.88 -12.94
CA VAL A 570 0.87 74.19 -13.43
C VAL A 570 0.03 75.21 -12.67
N VAL A 571 0.51 75.63 -11.51
CA VAL A 571 0.00 76.82 -10.82
C VAL A 571 0.52 78.03 -11.60
N ALA A 572 -0.39 78.62 -12.38
CA ALA A 572 -0.20 79.89 -13.08
C ALA A 572 -0.22 81.09 -12.13
#